data_AF-A0A6V7XMZ7-F1
#
_entry.id   AF-A0A6V7XMZ7-F1
#
_cell.length_a   1.000
_cell.length_b   1.000
_cell.length_c   1.000
_cell.angle_alpha   90.00
_cell.angle_beta   90.00
_cell.angle_gamma   90.00
#
_symmetry.space_group_name_H-M   'P 1'
#
loop_
_entity.id
_entity.type
_entity.pdbx_description
1 polymer ?
#
loop_
_entity_poly.entity_id
_entity_poly.type
_entity_poly.pdbx_seq_one_letter_code
_entity_poly.pdbx_strand_id
1 'polypeptide(L)'
;MSTYNLTNNYTNNLIRQQLIFLFFITIIFYLFNLTFSLTNEWVFKQNYNNEEELKQQNGQERKDFTGFKLLRLNPRTEKQLNWLRELYSSDTNSAPPFFNLDFWQPPSNIGALVDLTVSPIDAPAFFGELRHRELDYLVIADNLEEFRINYF
;
A
#
# COMPACT_ATOMS: atom_id res chain seq x y z
N MET A 1 -54.08 -26.95 65.38
CA MET A 1 -53.39 -25.65 65.33
C MET A 1 -51.89 -25.89 65.15
N SER A 2 -51.39 -26.10 63.92
CA SER A 2 -49.93 -26.09 63.62
C SER A 2 -49.58 -26.24 62.13
N THR A 3 -50.50 -26.62 61.24
CA THR A 3 -50.14 -26.93 59.83
C THR A 3 -50.07 -25.71 58.91
N TYR A 4 -50.85 -24.66 59.19
CA TYR A 4 -50.92 -23.45 58.33
C TYR A 4 -49.67 -22.56 58.38
N ASN A 5 -48.94 -22.52 59.50
CA ASN A 5 -47.72 -21.71 59.62
C ASN A 5 -46.51 -22.36 58.94
N LEU A 6 -46.46 -23.70 58.88
CA LEU A 6 -45.39 -24.43 58.20
C LEU A 6 -45.49 -24.26 56.68
N THR A 7 -46.67 -24.45 56.08
CA THR A 7 -46.87 -24.27 54.63
C THR A 7 -46.56 -22.86 54.13
N ASN A 8 -46.96 -21.81 54.87
CA ASN A 8 -46.63 -20.42 54.52
C ASN A 8 -45.13 -20.12 54.58
N ASN A 9 -44.38 -20.74 55.50
CA ASN A 9 -42.93 -20.55 55.58
C ASN A 9 -42.19 -21.26 54.44
N TYR A 10 -42.66 -22.45 54.02
CA TYR A 10 -42.09 -23.16 52.87
C TYR A 10 -42.35 -22.43 51.54
N THR A 11 -43.57 -21.93 51.31
CA THR A 11 -43.89 -21.16 50.09
C THR A 11 -43.11 -19.85 50.03
N ASN A 12 -43.00 -19.12 51.15
CA ASN A 12 -42.21 -17.88 51.20
C ASN A 12 -40.71 -18.13 50.97
N ASN A 13 -40.16 -19.23 51.49
CA ASN A 13 -38.76 -19.60 51.24
C ASN A 13 -38.52 -20.04 49.78
N LEU A 14 -39.48 -20.73 49.16
CA LEU A 14 -39.41 -21.11 47.75
C LEU A 14 -39.47 -19.88 46.82
N ILE A 15 -40.35 -18.92 47.11
CA ILE A 15 -40.44 -17.66 46.37
C ILE A 15 -39.15 -16.85 46.52
N ARG A 16 -38.57 -16.78 47.73
CA ARG A 16 -37.27 -16.10 47.96
C ARG A 16 -36.14 -16.76 47.16
N GLN A 17 -36.08 -18.09 47.14
CA GLN A 17 -35.09 -18.83 46.33
C GLN A 17 -35.25 -18.55 44.83
N GLN A 18 -36.49 -18.52 44.32
CA GLN A 18 -36.77 -18.18 42.92
C GLN A 18 -36.38 -16.74 42.57
N LEU A 19 -36.66 -15.78 43.44
CA LEU A 19 -36.27 -14.38 43.24
C LEU A 19 -34.74 -14.20 43.23
N ILE A 20 -34.03 -14.91 44.12
CA ILE A 20 -32.56 -14.92 44.13
C ILE A 20 -32.03 -15.51 42.82
N PHE A 21 -32.60 -16.62 42.35
CA PHE A 21 -32.20 -17.25 41.09
C PHE A 21 -32.44 -16.33 39.88
N LEU A 22 -33.60 -15.66 39.82
CA LEU A 22 -33.90 -14.68 38.78
C LEU A 22 -32.95 -13.47 38.81
N PHE A 23 -32.56 -13.02 39.99
CA PHE A 23 -31.58 -11.95 40.15
C PHE A 23 -30.18 -12.36 39.66
N PHE A 24 -29.75 -13.60 39.89
CA PHE A 24 -28.49 -14.09 39.32
C PHE A 24 -28.55 -14.21 37.80
N ILE A 25 -29.68 -14.65 37.23
CA ILE A 25 -29.86 -14.72 35.77
C ILE A 25 -29.75 -13.33 35.13
N THR A 26 -30.37 -12.31 35.71
CA THR A 26 -30.29 -10.94 35.15
C THR A 26 -28.87 -10.38 35.23
N ILE A 27 -28.14 -10.65 36.31
CA ILE A 27 -26.73 -10.27 36.45
C ILE A 27 -25.88 -10.99 35.41
N ILE A 28 -26.03 -12.31 35.25
CA ILE A 28 -25.27 -13.10 34.27
C ILE A 28 -25.56 -12.60 32.85
N PHE A 29 -26.83 -12.32 32.52
CA PHE A 29 -27.20 -11.78 31.23
C PHE A 29 -26.59 -10.39 30.99
N TYR A 30 -26.62 -9.51 31.99
CA TYR A 30 -26.00 -8.18 31.89
C TYR A 30 -24.49 -8.27 31.67
N LEU A 31 -23.80 -9.12 32.45
CA LEU A 31 -22.36 -9.35 32.31
C LEU A 31 -22.01 -9.95 30.95
N PHE A 32 -22.81 -10.91 30.45
CA PHE A 32 -22.63 -11.50 29.13
C PHE A 32 -22.72 -10.45 28.02
N ASN A 33 -23.73 -9.59 28.04
CA ASN A 33 -23.89 -8.52 27.05
C ASN A 33 -22.74 -7.51 27.10
N LEU A 34 -22.26 -7.16 28.30
CA LEU A 34 -21.11 -6.27 28.46
C LEU A 34 -19.83 -6.88 27.84
N THR A 35 -19.56 -8.15 28.12
CA THR A 35 -18.39 -8.84 27.54
C THR A 35 -18.51 -9.03 26.04
N PHE A 36 -19.70 -9.33 25.53
CA PHE A 36 -19.96 -9.50 24.09
C PHE A 36 -19.75 -8.19 23.31
N SER A 37 -20.14 -7.05 23.89
CA SER A 37 -19.88 -5.73 23.29
C SER A 37 -18.38 -5.45 23.17
N LEU A 38 -17.60 -5.74 24.22
CA LEU A 38 -16.16 -5.50 24.24
C LEU A 38 -15.40 -6.42 23.30
N THR A 39 -15.80 -7.70 23.19
CA THR A 39 -15.18 -8.63 22.23
C THR A 39 -15.44 -8.22 20.80
N ASN A 40 -16.66 -7.74 20.49
CA ASN A 40 -17.01 -7.31 19.15
C ASN A 40 -16.20 -6.06 18.76
N GLU A 41 -16.09 -5.08 19.66
CA GLU A 41 -15.28 -3.87 19.40
C GLU A 41 -13.81 -4.21 19.16
N TRP A 42 -13.22 -5.13 19.93
CA TRP A 42 -11.85 -5.59 19.73
C TRP A 42 -11.66 -6.28 18.37
N VAL A 43 -12.58 -7.16 17.98
CA VAL A 43 -12.56 -7.84 16.67
C VAL A 43 -12.72 -6.85 15.52
N PHE A 44 -13.62 -5.87 15.64
CA PHE A 44 -13.80 -4.83 14.62
C PHE A 44 -12.57 -3.92 14.50
N LYS A 45 -11.92 -3.59 15.62
CA LYS A 45 -10.70 -2.78 15.62
C LYS A 45 -9.51 -3.54 15.02
N GLN A 46 -9.40 -4.85 15.29
CA GLN A 46 -8.41 -5.71 14.64
C GLN A 46 -8.63 -5.79 13.13
N ASN A 47 -9.86 -6.03 12.67
CA ASN A 47 -10.17 -6.07 11.24
C ASN A 47 -9.91 -4.73 10.53
N TYR A 48 -10.28 -3.61 11.16
CA TYR A 48 -10.01 -2.28 10.61
C TYR A 48 -8.51 -1.99 10.50
N ASN A 49 -7.73 -2.31 11.54
CA ASN A 49 -6.28 -2.12 11.51
C ASN A 49 -5.60 -3.03 10.48
N ASN A 50 -6.06 -4.29 10.35
CA ASN A 50 -5.54 -5.22 9.35
C ASN A 50 -5.86 -4.74 7.93
N GLU A 51 -7.04 -4.14 7.68
CA GLU A 51 -7.39 -3.56 6.39
C GLU A 51 -6.57 -2.31 6.05
N GLU A 52 -6.27 -1.45 7.04
CA GLU A 52 -5.38 -0.30 6.87
C GLU A 52 -3.92 -0.75 6.63
N GLU A 53 -3.44 -1.76 7.35
CA GLU A 53 -2.10 -2.35 7.15
C GLU A 53 -1.99 -3.06 5.78
N LEU A 54 -3.05 -3.76 5.34
CA LEU A 54 -3.13 -4.33 3.99
C LEU A 54 -3.17 -3.25 2.91
N LYS A 55 -3.83 -2.10 3.14
CA LYS A 55 -3.80 -0.95 2.23
C LYS A 55 -2.47 -0.23 2.23
N GLN A 56 -1.70 -0.26 3.32
CA GLN A 56 -0.36 0.32 3.39
C GLN A 56 0.69 -0.62 2.79
N GLN A 57 0.54 -1.94 2.93
CA GLN A 57 1.42 -2.93 2.28
C GLN A 57 1.09 -3.15 0.79
N ASN A 58 -0.18 -3.07 0.38
CA ASN A 58 -0.59 -2.91 -1.03
C ASN A 58 -0.63 -1.44 -1.47
N GLY A 59 -0.10 -0.53 -0.64
CA GLY A 59 -0.10 0.92 -0.83
C GLY A 59 1.11 1.43 -1.61
N GLN A 60 1.87 0.55 -2.24
CA GLN A 60 2.28 0.89 -3.59
C GLN A 60 1.01 0.78 -4.43
N GLU A 61 0.34 1.92 -4.72
CA GLU A 61 -0.34 2.03 -6.01
C GLU A 61 0.58 1.31 -6.99
N ARG A 62 0.12 0.22 -7.62
CA ARG A 62 0.90 -0.41 -8.68
C ARG A 62 1.02 0.69 -9.73
N LYS A 63 2.11 1.44 -9.67
CA LYS A 63 2.40 2.54 -10.59
C LYS A 63 2.37 1.85 -11.94
N ASP A 64 1.36 2.16 -12.73
CA ASP A 64 1.14 1.46 -13.98
C ASP A 64 2.30 1.80 -14.91
N PHE A 65 3.27 0.88 -15.03
CA PHE A 65 4.41 1.06 -15.91
C PHE A 65 4.10 0.56 -17.34
N THR A 66 2.82 0.35 -17.68
CA THR A 66 2.43 -0.12 -19.01
C THR A 66 2.93 0.84 -20.08
N GLY A 67 3.72 0.30 -21.01
CA GLY A 67 4.28 1.06 -22.13
C GLY A 67 5.46 1.97 -21.76
N PHE A 68 5.90 1.99 -20.49
CA PHE A 68 7.20 2.56 -20.16
C PHE A 68 8.30 1.72 -20.80
N LYS A 69 9.31 2.40 -21.35
CA LYS A 69 10.47 1.74 -21.97
C LYS A 69 11.67 1.86 -21.06
N LEU A 70 12.41 0.77 -20.90
CA LEU A 70 13.71 0.78 -20.23
C LEU A 70 14.81 0.93 -21.26
N LEU A 71 15.62 1.96 -21.10
CA LEU A 71 16.69 2.33 -22.02
C LEU A 71 18.04 2.25 -21.31
N ARG A 72 19.06 1.88 -22.08
CA ARG A 72 20.46 1.99 -21.71
C ARG A 72 21.18 2.90 -22.69
N LEU A 73 21.76 3.97 -22.18
CA LEU A 73 22.46 5.01 -22.93
C LEU A 73 23.96 4.91 -22.67
N ASN A 74 24.77 5.39 -23.62
CA ASN A 74 26.22 5.49 -23.45
C ASN A 74 26.72 6.86 -23.94
N PRO A 75 26.89 7.86 -23.03
CA PRO A 75 27.46 9.15 -23.39
C PRO A 75 28.95 9.00 -23.74
N ARG A 76 29.31 9.30 -24.99
CA ARG A 76 30.70 9.23 -25.51
C ARG A 76 31.39 10.59 -25.57
N THR A 77 30.65 11.67 -25.31
CA THR A 77 31.18 13.03 -25.33
C THR A 77 30.76 13.79 -24.07
N GLU A 78 31.54 14.83 -23.72
CA GLU A 78 31.25 15.69 -22.57
C GLU A 78 29.90 16.40 -22.72
N LYS A 79 29.54 16.81 -23.95
CA LYS A 79 28.25 17.44 -24.27
C LYS A 79 27.07 16.51 -23.96
N GLN A 80 27.18 15.23 -24.33
CA GLN A 80 26.17 14.21 -24.06
C GLN A 80 26.04 13.94 -22.56
N LEU A 81 27.17 13.77 -21.88
CA LEU A 81 27.20 13.54 -20.44
C LEU A 81 26.57 14.69 -19.67
N ASN A 82 26.92 15.93 -20.01
CA ASN A 82 26.38 17.11 -19.32
C ASN A 82 24.87 17.26 -19.56
N TRP A 83 24.38 16.98 -20.76
CA TRP A 83 22.94 16.95 -21.01
C TRP A 83 22.21 15.88 -20.17
N LEU A 84 22.76 14.68 -20.03
CA LEU A 84 22.17 13.65 -19.15
C LEU A 84 22.21 14.07 -17.67
N ARG A 85 23.31 14.71 -17.22
CA ARG A 85 23.42 15.24 -15.85
C ARG A 85 22.42 16.36 -15.61
N GLU A 86 22.18 17.22 -16.58
CA GLU A 86 21.15 18.26 -16.52
C GLU A 86 19.77 17.63 -16.35
N LEU A 87 19.43 16.59 -17.14
CA LEU A 87 18.18 15.85 -17.01
C LEU A 87 18.03 15.15 -15.65
N TYR A 88 19.12 14.61 -15.10
CA TYR A 88 19.11 13.95 -13.80
C TYR A 88 19.02 14.94 -12.64
N SER A 89 19.68 16.10 -12.76
CA SER A 89 19.74 17.13 -11.71
C SER A 89 18.55 18.08 -11.75
N SER A 90 17.87 18.17 -12.89
CA SER A 90 16.59 18.87 -12.96
C SER A 90 15.58 18.05 -12.17
N ASP A 91 15.34 18.45 -10.91
CA ASP A 91 14.02 18.29 -10.31
C ASP A 91 13.03 18.64 -11.41
N THR A 92 12.09 17.75 -11.68
CA THR A 92 11.27 17.60 -12.89
C THR A 92 10.42 18.83 -13.31
N ASN A 93 10.72 20.03 -12.82
CA ASN A 93 9.91 21.24 -12.87
C ASN A 93 10.66 22.54 -13.28
N SER A 94 11.95 22.54 -13.66
CA SER A 94 12.67 23.82 -13.90
C SER A 94 13.09 24.17 -15.34
N ALA A 95 13.12 23.27 -16.34
CA ALA A 95 13.38 23.66 -17.73
C ALA A 95 12.78 22.68 -18.78
N PRO A 96 12.18 23.17 -19.89
CA PRO A 96 11.67 22.32 -20.98
C PRO A 96 12.79 21.73 -21.88
N PRO A 97 12.55 20.57 -22.53
CA PRO A 97 11.34 19.74 -22.41
C PRO A 97 11.32 18.93 -21.10
N PHE A 98 10.16 18.90 -20.45
CA PHE A 98 9.93 18.07 -19.26
C PHE A 98 9.67 16.64 -19.73
N PHE A 99 10.62 15.75 -19.51
CA PHE A 99 10.44 14.32 -19.73
C PHE A 99 10.19 13.64 -18.39
N ASN A 100 9.18 12.78 -18.32
CA ASN A 100 9.00 11.88 -17.19
C ASN A 100 9.99 10.72 -17.31
N LEU A 101 11.16 10.92 -16.71
CA LEU A 101 12.26 9.96 -16.69
C LEU A 101 12.50 9.46 -15.27
N ASP A 102 12.81 8.17 -15.14
CA ASP A 102 13.26 7.58 -13.87
C ASP A 102 14.61 6.90 -14.09
N PHE A 103 15.66 7.43 -13.45
CA PHE A 103 17.04 6.98 -13.64
C PHE A 103 17.36 5.83 -12.70
N TRP A 104 17.63 4.67 -13.27
CA TRP A 104 18.02 3.45 -12.56
C TRP A 104 19.53 3.42 -12.31
N GLN A 105 20.29 3.91 -13.29
CA GLN A 105 21.71 4.12 -13.18
C GLN A 105 22.02 5.55 -13.65
N PRO A 106 22.34 6.48 -12.73
CA PRO A 106 22.52 7.88 -13.08
C PRO A 106 23.81 8.12 -13.88
N PRO A 107 23.89 9.24 -14.63
CA PRO A 107 25.09 9.62 -15.35
C PRO A 107 26.26 9.90 -14.41
N SER A 108 27.41 9.25 -14.67
CA SER A 108 28.62 9.38 -13.85
C SER A 108 29.77 10.00 -14.63
N ASN A 109 30.31 9.31 -15.63
CA ASN A 109 31.41 9.77 -16.49
C ASN A 109 31.21 9.34 -17.96
N ILE A 110 32.03 9.89 -18.86
CA ILE A 110 32.04 9.49 -20.27
C ILE A 110 32.32 7.99 -20.37
N GLY A 111 31.56 7.28 -21.22
CA GLY A 111 31.65 5.84 -21.43
C GLY A 111 30.93 4.99 -20.39
N ALA A 112 30.48 5.58 -19.27
CA ALA A 112 29.68 4.87 -18.28
C ALA A 112 28.24 4.73 -18.76
N LEU A 113 27.66 3.54 -18.55
CA LEU A 113 26.27 3.28 -18.92
C LEU A 113 25.31 4.08 -18.05
N VAL A 114 24.21 4.50 -18.66
CA VAL A 114 23.11 5.21 -17.99
C VAL A 114 21.82 4.48 -18.30
N ASP A 115 21.15 3.98 -17.28
CA ASP A 115 19.91 3.25 -17.42
C ASP A 115 18.76 4.11 -16.90
N LEU A 116 17.69 4.23 -17.69
CA LEU A 116 16.52 5.01 -17.32
C LEU A 116 15.26 4.47 -17.96
N THR A 117 14.12 4.78 -17.34
CA THR A 117 12.81 4.55 -17.95
C THR A 117 12.26 5.85 -18.52
N VAL A 118 11.49 5.74 -19.60
CA VAL A 118 10.79 6.87 -20.23
C VAL A 118 9.31 6.52 -20.38
N SER A 119 8.45 7.49 -20.08
CA SER A 119 7.00 7.35 -20.23
C SER A 119 6.60 7.13 -21.70
N PRO A 120 5.49 6.42 -21.97
CA PRO A 120 5.02 6.22 -23.35
C PRO A 120 4.65 7.53 -24.06
N ILE A 121 4.21 8.55 -23.30
CA ILE A 121 3.86 9.87 -23.82
C ILE A 121 5.10 10.61 -24.30
N ASP A 122 6.19 10.53 -23.54
CA ASP A 122 7.42 11.27 -23.82
C ASP A 122 8.37 10.54 -24.76
N ALA A 123 8.25 9.21 -24.86
CA ALA A 123 9.17 8.37 -25.62
C ALA A 123 9.41 8.86 -27.06
N PRO A 124 8.39 9.25 -27.86
CA PRO A 124 8.63 9.73 -29.23
C PRO A 124 9.52 10.98 -29.29
N ALA A 125 9.27 11.95 -28.41
CA ALA A 125 10.05 13.18 -28.33
C ALA A 125 11.46 12.92 -27.79
N PHE A 126 11.57 12.07 -26.76
CA PHE A 126 12.84 11.68 -26.16
C PHE A 126 13.76 10.97 -27.18
N PHE A 127 13.23 10.02 -27.96
CA PHE A 127 14.00 9.38 -29.04
C PHE A 127 14.43 10.36 -30.13
N GLY A 128 13.65 11.42 -30.37
CA GLY A 128 14.04 12.54 -31.23
C GLY A 128 15.28 13.27 -30.70
N GLU A 129 15.30 13.61 -29.42
CA GLU A 129 16.45 14.24 -28.75
C GLU A 129 17.68 13.35 -28.74
N LEU A 130 17.52 12.05 -28.45
CA LEU A 130 18.60 11.07 -28.51
C LEU A 130 19.26 11.04 -29.90
N ARG A 131 18.44 11.04 -30.96
CA ARG A 131 18.92 11.05 -32.35
C ARG A 131 19.60 12.36 -32.71
N HIS A 132 19.01 13.50 -32.34
CA HIS A 132 19.57 14.83 -32.62
C HIS A 132 20.94 15.03 -31.97
N ARG A 133 21.15 14.41 -30.80
CA ARG A 133 22.40 14.49 -30.01
C ARG A 133 23.39 13.37 -30.34
N GLU A 134 23.05 12.50 -31.30
CA GLU A 134 23.86 11.34 -31.68
C GLU A 134 24.20 10.47 -30.45
N LEU A 135 23.27 10.34 -29.52
CA LEU A 135 23.44 9.54 -28.31
C LEU A 135 23.00 8.10 -28.59
N ASP A 136 23.97 7.18 -28.52
CA ASP A 136 23.69 5.75 -28.66
C ASP A 136 22.78 5.27 -27.51
N TYR A 137 21.80 4.45 -27.88
CA TYR A 137 20.90 3.81 -26.93
C TYR A 137 20.57 2.38 -27.32
N LEU A 138 20.25 1.58 -26.30
CA LEU A 138 19.68 0.25 -26.42
C LEU A 138 18.34 0.23 -25.68
N VAL A 139 17.30 -0.29 -26.32
CA VAL A 139 16.02 -0.58 -25.66
C VAL A 139 16.16 -1.94 -24.97
N ILE A 140 16.25 -1.94 -23.63
CA ILE A 140 16.31 -3.17 -22.83
C ILE A 140 14.91 -3.80 -22.75
N ALA A 141 13.89 -2.96 -22.53
CA ALA A 141 12.50 -3.39 -22.47
C ALA A 141 11.60 -2.38 -23.21
N ASP A 142 10.74 -2.89 -24.07
CA ASP A 142 9.74 -2.07 -24.79
C ASP A 142 8.47 -1.84 -23.96
N ASN A 143 8.22 -2.70 -22.99
CA ASN A 143 7.20 -2.56 -21.97
C ASN A 143 7.77 -3.02 -20.62
N LEU A 144 7.92 -2.08 -19.69
CA LEU A 144 8.53 -2.33 -18.40
C LEU A 144 7.70 -3.27 -17.51
N GLU A 145 6.36 -3.22 -17.58
CA GLU A 145 5.51 -4.16 -16.82
C GLU A 145 5.71 -5.60 -17.29
N GLU A 146 5.74 -5.81 -18.60
CA GLU A 146 5.96 -7.15 -19.16
C GLU A 146 7.37 -7.66 -18.83
N PHE A 147 8.38 -6.78 -18.86
CA PHE A 147 9.73 -7.13 -18.44
C PHE A 147 9.78 -7.49 -16.95
N ARG A 148 9.12 -6.72 -16.09
CA ARG A 148 9.08 -7.00 -14.64
C ARG A 148 8.48 -8.37 -14.34
N ILE A 149 7.41 -8.77 -15.04
CA ILE A 149 6.71 -10.04 -14.82
C ILE A 149 7.55 -11.26 -15.24
N ASN A 150 8.41 -11.13 -16.26
CA ASN A 150 9.13 -12.26 -16.83
C ASN A 150 10.52 -12.51 -16.19
N TYR A 151 11.07 -11.53 -15.48
CA TYR A 151 12.47 -11.58 -14.99
C TYR A 151 12.62 -11.47 -13.47
N PHE A 152 11.51 -11.34 -12.73
CA PHE A 152 11.46 -11.32 -11.26
C PHE A 152 10.34 -12.24 -10.76
#